data_AF-A0A7V4X8T4-F1
#
_entry.id   AF-A0A7V4X8T4-F1
#
_cell.length_a   1.000
_cell.length_b   1.000
_cell.length_c   1.000
_cell.angle_alpha   90.00
_cell.angle_beta   90.00
_cell.angle_gamma   90.00
#
_symmetry.space_group_name_H-M   'P 1'
#
loop_
_entity.id
_entity.type
_entity.pdbx_description
1 polymer ?
#
loop_
_entity_poly.entity_id
_entity_poly.type
_entity_poly.pdbx_seq_one_letter_code
_entity_poly.pdbx_strand_id
1 'polypeptide(L)'
;MILKKFFLCLSFILLLMPFLARAQEQLTITTYYPSPYGSYNELSTASNTYLATSGGSVGIGTSNPGTAKLAVIGGNVGIGTTTPQVPLHISYADYGNPGSTSGLRVSSTNGEAEIQLDPGGAGSSWTLSANDDSNLFRIFQDTTERLRIDDNGNVGIGMTTNPESLLHVYNSASSGVVGMKITRTNASYGNVINFFNSANNNHFYIGQDGTGMAAFVQDAGIMATWSLKPLIFATNQTERVRIKEDGNVGIGTVNPTSKIEVINPSGTSMTSVARIYNANNAANNNGLLVETASSSNNDYLIRGIAAGTQRFVITQPGYLRIGGSGNPGGKFEVVGLDAGPGTNTVTCSLVGGAYRFYQSASSLRYKDKIQDLKEDFYKILNVKPKSFVFKASGIPDIGYIAEDFDEAGLKKLVAYNQDGQPESVKYDKISLYIIEVLKDQQKVIARLKAENEALRQRLENIENKIAQK
;
A
#
# COMPACT_ATOMS: atom_id res chain seq x y z
N MET A 1 -65.84 117.38 32.80
CA MET A 1 -66.10 116.65 34.07
C MET A 1 -66.54 115.23 33.72
N ILE A 2 -65.63 114.27 33.53
CA ILE A 2 -65.66 112.90 34.10
C ILE A 2 -64.29 112.17 33.89
N LEU A 3 -63.24 112.92 33.50
CA LEU A 3 -61.85 112.46 33.33
C LEU A 3 -61.12 112.12 34.67
N LYS A 4 -61.81 111.76 35.76
CA LYS A 4 -61.15 111.53 37.07
C LYS A 4 -61.65 110.36 37.91
N LYS A 5 -62.71 109.63 37.51
CA LYS A 5 -63.30 108.59 38.38
C LYS A 5 -63.10 107.14 37.95
N PHE A 6 -62.70 106.85 36.71
CA PHE A 6 -62.46 105.46 36.29
C PHE A 6 -61.01 104.98 36.51
N PHE A 7 -60.06 105.91 36.62
CA PHE A 7 -58.66 105.62 36.95
C PHE A 7 -58.45 105.09 38.38
N LEU A 8 -59.47 105.18 39.24
CA LEU A 8 -59.38 104.77 40.65
C LEU A 8 -59.73 103.29 40.88
N CYS A 9 -60.43 102.64 39.94
CA CYS A 9 -60.74 101.20 40.03
C CYS A 9 -59.62 100.31 39.47
N LEU A 10 -58.76 100.88 38.61
CA LEU A 10 -57.63 100.17 38.02
C LEU A 10 -56.45 100.01 39.00
N SER A 11 -56.44 100.77 40.09
CA SER A 11 -55.33 100.81 41.05
C SER A 11 -55.52 99.89 42.27
N PHE A 12 -56.66 99.20 42.42
CA PHE A 12 -56.94 98.38 43.60
C PHE A 12 -56.87 96.86 43.35
N ILE A 13 -56.85 96.43 42.08
CA ILE A 13 -56.77 95.00 41.72
C ILE A 13 -55.31 94.55 41.49
N LEU A 14 -54.34 95.46 41.56
CA LEU A 14 -52.91 95.16 41.36
C LEU A 14 -52.13 94.85 42.65
N LEU A 15 -52.79 94.71 43.82
CA LEU A 15 -52.11 94.72 45.13
C LEU A 15 -52.30 93.47 46.02
N LEU A 16 -52.76 92.34 45.48
CA LEU A 16 -52.74 91.05 46.19
C LEU A 16 -52.14 89.94 45.30
N MET A 17 -50.81 89.84 45.30
CA MET A 17 -50.15 88.54 45.12
C MET A 17 -49.97 87.90 46.50
N PRO A 18 -49.94 86.55 46.58
CA PRO A 18 -48.64 85.98 46.88
C PRO A 18 -48.27 84.73 46.06
N PHE A 19 -46.96 84.62 45.86
CA PHE A 19 -46.20 83.48 45.38
C PHE A 19 -46.64 82.12 45.98
N LEU A 20 -46.63 81.05 45.19
CA LEU A 20 -45.82 79.82 45.41
C LEU A 20 -46.16 78.70 44.40
N ALA A 21 -45.11 77.95 44.06
CA ALA A 21 -45.11 76.55 43.62
C ALA A 21 -45.63 76.22 42.21
N ARG A 22 -44.67 75.94 41.32
CA ARG A 22 -44.67 74.89 40.27
C ARG A 22 -45.99 74.11 40.14
N ALA A 23 -46.98 74.69 39.46
CA ALA A 23 -48.13 73.95 38.98
C ALA A 23 -47.71 73.25 37.68
N GLN A 24 -47.66 71.92 37.72
CA GLN A 24 -47.59 71.12 36.52
C GLN A 24 -48.89 71.37 35.74
N GLU A 25 -48.82 72.10 34.62
CA GLU A 25 -49.95 72.22 33.70
C GLU A 25 -50.26 70.84 33.12
N GLN A 26 -51.39 70.28 33.52
CA GLN A 26 -51.94 69.09 32.90
C GLN A 26 -53.04 69.54 31.93
N LEU A 27 -52.67 69.70 30.66
CA LEU A 27 -53.62 69.98 29.58
C LEU A 27 -54.30 68.68 29.15
N THR A 28 -55.53 68.46 29.61
CA THR A 28 -56.38 67.36 29.14
C THR A 28 -57.22 67.87 27.97
N ILE A 29 -56.92 67.42 26.75
CA ILE A 29 -57.74 67.71 25.57
C ILE A 29 -58.77 66.58 25.41
N THR A 30 -60.02 66.85 25.79
CA THR A 30 -61.15 65.93 25.54
C THR A 30 -61.75 66.23 24.17
N THR A 31 -61.55 65.35 23.19
CA THR A 31 -62.22 65.43 21.89
C THR A 31 -63.51 64.61 21.88
N TYR A 32 -64.61 65.19 21.42
CA TYR A 32 -65.90 64.51 21.21
C TYR A 32 -65.93 63.81 19.83
N TYR A 33 -66.51 62.62 19.74
CA TYR A 33 -66.58 61.82 18.51
C TYR A 33 -67.85 62.16 17.69
N PRO A 34 -67.77 62.22 16.35
CA PRO A 34 -66.55 62.10 15.54
C PRO A 34 -65.75 63.40 15.53
N SER A 35 -64.46 63.28 15.86
CA SER A 35 -63.49 64.38 15.82
C SER A 35 -63.38 64.92 14.40
N PRO A 36 -63.30 66.25 14.18
CA PRO A 36 -62.85 66.78 12.89
C PRO A 36 -61.43 66.28 12.64
N TYR A 37 -61.18 65.72 11.45
CA TYR A 37 -59.87 65.26 11.01
C TYR A 37 -58.85 66.42 11.02
N GLY A 38 -58.19 66.64 12.16
CA GLY A 38 -57.12 67.62 12.32
C GLY A 38 -55.76 66.97 12.07
N SER A 39 -55.02 67.47 11.08
CA SER A 39 -53.60 67.17 10.88
C SER A 39 -52.79 68.14 11.72
N TYR A 40 -51.95 67.62 12.62
CA TYR A 40 -50.99 68.42 13.39
C TYR A 40 -49.63 68.32 12.70
N ASN A 41 -49.06 69.47 12.30
CA ASN A 41 -47.78 69.51 11.60
C ASN A 41 -46.58 69.14 12.49
N GLU A 42 -46.67 69.38 13.80
CA GLU A 42 -45.61 69.04 14.75
C GLU A 42 -46.22 68.79 16.14
N LEU A 43 -45.86 67.66 16.76
CA LEU A 43 -46.19 67.35 18.15
C LEU A 43 -44.88 67.30 18.95
N SER A 44 -44.55 68.40 19.62
CA SER A 44 -43.36 68.49 20.48
C SER A 44 -43.77 68.28 21.93
N THR A 45 -43.22 67.24 22.57
CA THR A 45 -43.47 66.96 23.98
C THR A 45 -42.17 67.06 24.78
N ALA A 46 -42.24 67.74 25.93
CA ALA A 46 -41.07 67.97 26.78
C ALA A 46 -40.61 66.73 27.58
N SER A 47 -41.29 65.58 27.47
CA SER A 47 -41.00 64.32 28.17
C SER A 47 -41.66 63.14 27.44
N ASN A 48 -41.81 61.96 28.08
CA ASN A 48 -42.37 60.75 27.47
C ASN A 48 -43.71 61.00 26.75
N THR A 49 -43.73 60.78 25.43
CA THR A 49 -44.94 60.76 24.60
C THR A 49 -45.55 59.36 24.62
N TYR A 50 -46.70 59.18 25.26
CA TYR A 50 -47.44 57.91 25.21
C TYR A 50 -48.46 57.96 24.06
N LEU A 51 -48.08 57.45 22.89
CA LEU A 51 -48.87 57.50 21.65
C LEU A 51 -49.92 56.37 21.51
N ALA A 52 -50.48 55.85 22.60
CA ALA A 52 -51.66 54.96 22.52
C ALA A 52 -52.32 54.84 23.89
N THR A 53 -53.54 55.36 24.06
CA THR A 53 -54.36 55.11 25.24
C THR A 53 -55.80 54.83 24.79
N SER A 54 -56.29 53.62 25.06
CA SER A 54 -57.53 52.99 24.52
C SER A 54 -57.37 52.30 23.16
N GLY A 55 -56.64 51.17 23.12
CA GLY A 55 -56.61 50.26 21.96
C GLY A 55 -55.24 49.64 21.63
N GLY A 56 -54.14 50.26 22.07
CA GLY A 56 -52.81 49.63 22.13
C GLY A 56 -51.96 49.59 20.85
N SER A 57 -52.37 50.28 19.76
CA SER A 57 -51.64 50.30 18.48
C SER A 57 -51.31 51.72 18.02
N VAL A 58 -50.08 51.94 17.51
CA VAL A 58 -49.63 53.20 16.90
C VAL A 58 -49.46 53.03 15.39
N GLY A 59 -50.21 53.81 14.61
CA GLY A 59 -50.06 53.90 13.16
C GLY A 59 -49.18 55.07 12.75
N ILE A 60 -48.08 54.80 12.03
CA ILE A 60 -47.30 55.82 11.33
C ILE A 60 -47.67 55.74 9.85
N GLY A 61 -48.38 56.76 9.35
CA GLY A 61 -48.82 56.83 7.94
C GLY A 61 -50.11 56.07 7.61
N THR A 62 -50.88 55.61 8.60
CA THR A 62 -52.20 54.95 8.39
C THR A 62 -53.21 55.35 9.46
N SER A 63 -54.49 55.37 9.09
CA SER A 63 -55.62 55.61 10.02
C SER A 63 -56.21 54.33 10.62
N ASN A 64 -55.73 53.14 10.24
CA ASN A 64 -56.17 51.86 10.83
C ASN A 64 -55.00 50.86 10.90
N PRO A 65 -54.21 50.85 11.99
CA PRO A 65 -53.07 49.95 12.14
C PRO A 65 -53.44 48.48 12.42
N GLY A 66 -54.73 48.13 12.49
CA GLY A 66 -55.17 46.76 12.80
C GLY A 66 -54.69 46.27 14.18
N THR A 67 -54.37 44.98 14.28
CA THR A 67 -53.89 44.34 15.52
C THR A 67 -52.39 44.53 15.79
N ALA A 68 -51.66 45.21 14.91
CA ALA A 68 -50.21 45.43 15.06
C ALA A 68 -49.93 46.61 16.00
N LYS A 69 -49.11 46.39 17.05
CA LYS A 69 -48.81 47.42 18.06
C LYS A 69 -47.92 48.57 17.55
N LEU A 70 -47.16 48.35 16.47
CA LEU A 70 -46.43 49.38 15.72
C LEU A 70 -46.53 49.06 14.22
N ALA A 71 -47.18 49.91 13.42
CA ALA A 71 -47.32 49.74 11.97
C ALA A 71 -46.81 50.99 11.23
N VAL A 72 -45.79 50.82 10.36
CA VAL A 72 -45.37 51.82 9.36
C VAL A 72 -45.99 51.43 8.03
N ILE A 73 -47.00 52.16 7.56
CA ILE A 73 -47.64 51.87 6.27
C ILE A 73 -47.06 52.79 5.20
N GLY A 74 -46.55 52.17 4.13
CA GLY A 74 -45.61 52.74 3.15
C GLY A 74 -44.55 51.73 2.67
N GLY A 75 -44.52 50.54 3.30
CA GLY A 75 -43.79 49.36 2.84
C GLY A 75 -42.55 49.03 3.66
N ASN A 76 -41.82 50.05 4.14
CA ASN A 76 -40.50 49.86 4.75
C ASN A 76 -40.30 50.63 6.07
N VAL A 77 -39.55 50.04 7.00
CA VAL A 77 -39.11 50.60 8.29
C VAL A 77 -37.61 50.89 8.24
N GLY A 78 -37.21 52.15 8.39
CA GLY A 78 -35.81 52.55 8.53
C GLY A 78 -35.43 52.76 10.00
N ILE A 79 -34.37 52.12 10.48
CA ILE A 79 -33.75 52.41 11.79
C ILE A 79 -32.38 53.02 11.51
N GLY A 80 -32.22 54.31 11.78
CA GLY A 80 -30.99 55.08 11.54
C GLY A 80 -30.73 55.47 10.06
N THR A 81 -31.70 55.24 9.17
CA THR A 81 -31.74 55.77 7.79
C THR A 81 -33.12 56.32 7.46
N THR A 82 -33.16 57.37 6.64
CA THR A 82 -34.38 57.98 6.10
C THR A 82 -34.77 57.44 4.72
N THR A 83 -33.97 56.54 4.14
CA THR A 83 -34.18 55.94 2.81
C THR A 83 -34.13 54.41 2.86
N PRO A 84 -35.12 53.75 3.48
CA PRO A 84 -35.11 52.30 3.63
C PRO A 84 -35.32 51.59 2.27
N GLN A 85 -34.37 50.72 1.88
CA GLN A 85 -34.40 50.02 0.58
C GLN A 85 -35.17 48.69 0.62
N VAL A 86 -35.45 48.18 1.81
CA VAL A 86 -36.16 46.92 2.08
C VAL A 86 -37.12 47.11 3.26
N PRO A 87 -38.10 46.21 3.47
CA PRO A 87 -39.13 46.34 4.50
C PRO A 87 -38.64 46.62 5.92
N LEU A 88 -37.44 46.15 6.28
CA LEU A 88 -36.71 46.58 7.47
C LEU A 88 -35.26 46.89 7.07
N HIS A 89 -34.89 48.17 7.07
CA HIS A 89 -33.53 48.65 6.82
C HIS A 89 -32.96 49.23 8.10
N ILE A 90 -32.07 48.49 8.77
CA ILE A 90 -31.29 48.99 9.90
C ILE A 90 -29.96 49.49 9.36
N SER A 91 -29.70 50.77 9.51
CA SER A 91 -28.49 51.44 9.04
C SER A 91 -28.00 52.38 10.12
N TYR A 92 -26.74 52.26 10.48
CA TYR A 92 -26.07 53.16 11.39
C TYR A 92 -25.26 54.14 10.55
N ALA A 93 -25.56 55.44 10.67
CA ALA A 93 -24.69 56.49 10.15
C ALA A 93 -23.71 56.88 11.26
N ASP A 94 -22.41 56.78 10.98
CA ASP A 94 -21.33 57.14 11.89
C ASP A 94 -21.48 58.59 12.41
N TYR A 95 -21.86 58.75 13.68
CA TYR A 95 -21.67 60.01 14.41
C TYR A 95 -20.50 59.88 15.40
N GLY A 96 -19.33 59.45 14.90
CA GLY A 96 -18.05 59.73 15.56
C GLY A 96 -17.48 58.70 16.55
N ASN A 97 -17.87 57.41 16.50
CA ASN A 97 -17.23 56.37 17.32
C ASN A 97 -16.88 55.11 16.49
N PRO A 98 -15.61 54.92 16.07
CA PRO A 98 -15.21 53.77 15.26
C PRO A 98 -15.29 52.49 16.10
N GLY A 99 -16.32 51.67 15.85
CA GLY A 99 -16.48 50.36 16.50
C GLY A 99 -17.93 49.87 16.64
N SER A 100 -18.94 50.69 16.32
CA SER A 100 -20.35 50.27 16.42
C SER A 100 -20.86 49.71 15.09
N THR A 101 -21.46 48.52 15.11
CA THR A 101 -22.02 47.86 13.93
C THR A 101 -23.53 48.10 13.83
N SER A 102 -24.06 48.26 12.61
CA SER A 102 -25.50 48.10 12.37
C SER A 102 -25.83 46.62 12.59
N GLY A 103 -26.60 46.29 13.62
CA GLY A 103 -26.88 44.89 13.96
C GLY A 103 -28.28 44.71 14.54
N LEU A 104 -28.86 43.55 14.25
CA LEU A 104 -30.03 43.05 14.96
C LEU A 104 -29.54 42.20 16.14
N ARG A 105 -29.58 42.74 17.35
CA ARG A 105 -29.32 41.96 18.57
C ARG A 105 -30.62 41.32 19.03
N VAL A 106 -30.71 40.00 18.89
CA VAL A 106 -31.73 39.19 19.55
C VAL A 106 -31.08 38.55 20.77
N SER A 107 -31.70 38.69 21.94
CA SER A 107 -31.19 38.10 23.17
C SER A 107 -32.34 37.51 23.97
N SER A 108 -32.13 36.31 24.49
CA SER A 108 -32.93 35.74 25.55
C SER A 108 -32.13 35.75 26.84
N THR A 109 -32.81 35.90 27.98
CA THR A 109 -32.23 35.74 29.33
C THR A 109 -32.44 34.33 29.90
N ASN A 110 -33.17 33.50 29.15
CA ASN A 110 -33.55 32.15 29.47
C ASN A 110 -33.93 31.43 28.18
N GLY A 111 -33.03 30.58 27.67
CA GLY A 111 -33.27 29.74 26.49
C GLY A 111 -32.73 30.33 25.19
N GLU A 112 -33.39 30.01 24.08
CA GLU A 112 -32.87 30.31 22.74
C GLU A 112 -33.17 31.74 22.30
N ALA A 113 -32.14 32.45 21.85
CA ALA A 113 -32.30 33.65 21.04
C ALA A 113 -32.31 33.22 19.57
N GLU A 114 -33.41 33.50 18.87
CA GLU A 114 -33.59 33.03 17.49
C GLU A 114 -33.98 34.13 16.51
N ILE A 115 -33.53 33.96 15.27
CA ILE A 115 -34.03 34.68 14.11
C ILE A 115 -34.64 33.62 13.19
N GLN A 116 -35.96 33.69 12.99
CA GLN A 116 -36.69 32.79 12.11
C GLN A 116 -36.92 33.43 10.75
N LEU A 117 -36.64 32.65 9.71
CA LEU A 117 -36.95 32.95 8.31
C LEU A 117 -38.03 31.97 7.84
N ASP A 118 -39.27 32.45 7.78
CA ASP A 118 -40.41 31.68 7.28
C ASP A 118 -40.74 32.13 5.85
N PRO A 119 -40.52 31.29 4.82
CA PRO A 119 -40.81 31.67 3.44
C PRO A 119 -42.32 31.77 3.14
N GLY A 120 -43.20 31.30 4.04
CA GLY A 120 -44.64 31.15 3.79
C GLY A 120 -44.97 30.07 2.75
N GLY A 121 -46.12 29.41 2.89
CA GLY A 121 -46.56 28.35 1.96
C GLY A 121 -45.95 26.97 2.26
N ALA A 122 -45.50 26.23 1.25
CA ALA A 122 -44.98 24.85 1.37
C ALA A 122 -43.45 24.76 1.60
N GLY A 123 -42.76 25.89 1.81
CA GLY A 123 -41.31 25.91 2.08
C GLY A 123 -40.98 25.62 3.54
N SER A 124 -39.79 25.09 3.82
CA SER A 124 -39.30 24.91 5.20
C SER A 124 -38.92 26.24 5.84
N SER A 125 -39.24 26.39 7.14
CA SER A 125 -38.72 27.47 7.96
C SER A 125 -37.24 27.23 8.26
N TRP A 126 -36.46 28.31 8.29
CA TRP A 126 -35.05 28.26 8.72
C TRP A 126 -34.86 29.10 9.97
N THR A 127 -34.25 28.52 10.99
CA THR A 127 -34.00 29.21 12.26
C THR A 127 -32.50 29.28 12.51
N LEU A 128 -32.01 30.50 12.71
CA LEU A 128 -30.70 30.77 13.27
C LEU A 128 -30.85 30.95 14.77
N SER A 129 -30.28 30.06 15.59
CA SER A 129 -30.38 30.18 17.04
C SER A 129 -29.02 30.15 17.75
N ALA A 130 -28.97 30.90 18.85
CA ALA A 130 -27.91 30.81 19.85
C ALA A 130 -28.57 30.47 21.19
N ASN A 131 -28.03 29.47 21.88
CA ASN A 131 -28.54 29.04 23.18
C ASN A 131 -27.56 29.41 24.30
N ASP A 132 -28.11 29.89 25.42
CA ASP A 132 -27.39 30.32 26.61
C ASP A 132 -26.89 29.15 27.48
N ASP A 133 -27.64 28.05 27.58
CA ASP A 133 -27.29 26.90 28.44
C ASP A 133 -26.11 26.07 27.92
N SER A 134 -25.85 26.10 26.61
CA SER A 134 -24.86 25.23 25.95
C SER A 134 -23.88 25.97 25.03
N ASN A 135 -23.97 27.31 24.96
CA ASN A 135 -23.16 28.18 24.09
C ASN A 135 -23.13 27.73 22.62
N LEU A 136 -24.21 27.08 22.16
CA LEU A 136 -24.28 26.52 20.82
C LEU A 136 -24.77 27.58 19.83
N PHE A 137 -24.12 27.63 18.68
CA PHE A 137 -24.66 28.26 17.48
C PHE A 137 -25.27 27.20 16.57
N ARG A 138 -26.53 27.35 16.16
CA ARG A 138 -27.24 26.33 15.39
C ARG A 138 -28.03 26.90 14.22
N ILE A 139 -28.15 26.08 13.18
CA ILE A 139 -29.04 26.33 12.04
C ILE A 139 -30.02 25.15 11.96
N PHE A 140 -31.30 25.46 12.03
CA PHE A 140 -32.39 24.50 11.87
C PHE A 140 -33.07 24.67 10.52
N GLN A 141 -33.51 23.55 9.95
CA GLN A 141 -34.57 23.50 8.96
C GLN A 141 -35.78 22.84 9.62
N ASP A 142 -36.86 23.61 9.77
CA ASP A 142 -38.02 23.27 10.59
C ASP A 142 -37.55 22.90 12.02
N THR A 143 -37.74 21.66 12.45
CA THR A 143 -37.27 21.17 13.76
C THR A 143 -35.94 20.42 13.69
N THR A 144 -35.36 20.24 12.50
CA THR A 144 -34.15 19.44 12.36
C THR A 144 -32.91 20.32 12.33
N GLU A 145 -31.98 20.06 13.23
CA GLU A 145 -30.67 20.70 13.24
C GLU A 145 -29.88 20.28 11.99
N ARG A 146 -29.34 21.24 11.25
CA ARG A 146 -28.55 21.03 10.03
C ARG A 146 -27.07 21.32 10.26
N LEU A 147 -26.77 22.31 11.09
CA LEU A 147 -25.42 22.71 11.45
C LEU A 147 -25.39 23.13 12.92
N ARG A 148 -24.29 22.79 13.61
CA ARG A 148 -23.96 23.31 14.93
C ARG A 148 -22.50 23.69 15.05
N ILE A 149 -22.22 24.68 15.90
CA ILE A 149 -20.90 24.96 16.45
C ILE A 149 -21.01 24.80 17.95
N ASP A 150 -20.19 23.92 18.53
CA ASP A 150 -20.17 23.70 19.98
C ASP A 150 -19.31 24.71 20.75
N ASP A 151 -19.33 24.61 22.07
CA ASP A 151 -18.56 25.46 22.99
C ASP A 151 -17.03 25.29 22.87
N ASN A 152 -16.58 24.20 22.25
CA ASN A 152 -15.17 23.94 21.94
C ASN A 152 -14.78 24.43 20.53
N GLY A 153 -15.73 24.98 19.76
CA GLY A 153 -15.52 25.46 18.39
C GLY A 153 -15.56 24.38 17.32
N ASN A 154 -16.02 23.18 17.65
CA ASN A 154 -16.20 22.10 16.67
C ASN A 154 -17.46 22.33 15.84
N VAL A 155 -17.38 22.07 14.54
CA VAL A 155 -18.48 22.22 13.58
C VAL A 155 -19.09 20.86 13.27
N GLY A 156 -20.39 20.69 13.57
CA GLY A 156 -21.19 19.53 13.18
C GLY A 156 -22.10 19.83 12.00
N ILE A 157 -22.19 18.91 11.03
CA ILE A 157 -23.14 18.99 9.89
C ILE A 157 -23.96 17.70 9.84
N GLY A 158 -25.30 17.86 9.83
CA GLY A 158 -26.25 16.74 9.68
C GLY A 158 -26.39 15.85 10.91
N MET A 159 -25.85 16.26 12.07
CA MET A 159 -25.87 15.48 13.31
C MET A 159 -26.93 15.93 14.32
N THR A 160 -27.24 15.06 15.28
CA THR A 160 -28.19 15.34 16.37
C THR A 160 -27.54 15.32 17.77
N THR A 161 -26.22 15.14 17.83
CA THR A 161 -25.40 15.07 19.05
C THR A 161 -24.19 16.01 18.95
N ASN A 162 -23.38 16.14 20.00
CA ASN A 162 -22.16 16.97 19.95
C ASN A 162 -21.12 16.38 18.96
N PRO A 163 -20.42 17.22 18.17
CA PRO A 163 -19.32 16.78 17.32
C PRO A 163 -18.14 16.26 18.15
N GLU A 164 -17.49 15.20 17.68
CA GLU A 164 -16.32 14.58 18.34
C GLU A 164 -14.99 15.11 17.77
N SER A 165 -15.05 15.99 16.77
CA SER A 165 -13.89 16.58 16.09
C SER A 165 -14.23 17.95 15.51
N LEU A 166 -13.21 18.75 15.17
CA LEU A 166 -13.37 20.12 14.66
C LEU A 166 -14.31 20.25 13.46
N LEU A 167 -14.41 19.22 12.61
CA LEU A 167 -15.41 19.12 11.56
C LEU A 167 -15.98 17.70 11.53
N HIS A 168 -17.20 17.52 12.03
CA HIS A 168 -17.93 16.25 12.01
C HIS A 168 -19.09 16.33 11.02
N VAL A 169 -18.96 15.66 9.87
CA VAL A 169 -20.06 15.48 8.91
C VAL A 169 -20.71 14.13 9.17
N TYR A 170 -22.00 14.11 9.45
CA TYR A 170 -22.76 12.92 9.79
C TYR A 170 -24.01 12.79 8.92
N ASN A 171 -24.37 11.55 8.57
CA ASN A 171 -25.65 11.21 7.98
C ASN A 171 -26.09 9.85 8.55
N SER A 172 -27.27 9.79 9.17
CA SER A 172 -27.84 8.57 9.74
C SER A 172 -28.58 7.70 8.72
N ALA A 173 -28.77 8.18 7.47
CA ALA A 173 -29.48 7.45 6.43
C ALA A 173 -28.69 6.23 5.95
N SER A 174 -29.39 5.12 5.68
CA SER A 174 -28.83 3.87 5.13
C SER A 174 -28.37 3.99 3.66
N SER A 175 -28.67 5.12 3.01
CA SER A 175 -28.26 5.47 1.66
C SER A 175 -27.92 6.96 1.62
N GLY A 176 -26.73 7.28 1.11
CA GLY A 176 -26.16 8.62 1.10
C GLY A 176 -24.67 8.57 1.41
N VAL A 177 -23.87 9.38 0.71
CA VAL A 177 -22.43 9.47 0.98
C VAL A 177 -22.22 10.47 2.12
N VAL A 178 -21.70 10.01 3.26
CA VAL A 178 -21.08 10.89 4.25
C VAL A 178 -19.73 11.31 3.70
N GLY A 179 -19.64 12.50 3.11
CA GLY A 179 -18.40 12.97 2.50
C GLY A 179 -18.44 14.40 2.03
N MET A 180 -17.27 14.97 1.81
CA MET A 180 -17.10 16.30 1.25
C MET A 180 -16.93 16.18 -0.28
N LYS A 181 -17.93 16.64 -1.04
CA LYS A 181 -17.83 16.73 -2.51
C LYS A 181 -17.27 18.10 -2.89
N ILE A 182 -16.02 18.15 -3.37
CA ILE A 182 -15.42 19.35 -3.94
C ILE A 182 -15.47 19.20 -5.47
N THR A 183 -16.23 20.07 -6.14
CA THR A 183 -16.35 20.08 -7.61
C THR A 183 -15.96 21.46 -8.13
N ARG A 184 -15.16 21.48 -9.20
CA ARG A 184 -14.80 22.69 -9.92
C ARG A 184 -15.13 22.50 -11.39
N THR A 185 -15.67 23.53 -12.02
CA THR A 185 -16.11 23.51 -13.43
C THR A 185 -15.04 23.98 -14.43
N ASN A 186 -13.90 24.47 -13.94
CA ASN A 186 -12.78 24.97 -14.75
C ASN A 186 -11.54 24.07 -14.57
N ALA A 187 -10.99 23.55 -15.67
CA ALA A 187 -9.96 22.51 -15.70
C ALA A 187 -8.54 22.96 -15.32
N SER A 188 -8.30 24.24 -15.04
CA SER A 188 -6.93 24.76 -14.85
C SER A 188 -6.31 24.47 -13.48
N TYR A 189 -7.12 24.09 -12.48
CA TYR A 189 -6.67 23.75 -11.12
C TYR A 189 -7.53 22.59 -10.61
N GLY A 190 -6.95 21.61 -9.94
CA GLY A 190 -7.74 20.52 -9.38
C GLY A 190 -8.24 20.80 -7.96
N ASN A 191 -9.14 19.93 -7.49
CA ASN A 191 -9.71 20.01 -6.15
C ASN A 191 -8.79 19.28 -5.17
N VAL A 192 -8.43 19.91 -4.06
CA VAL A 192 -7.48 19.34 -3.09
C VAL A 192 -8.01 19.51 -1.68
N ILE A 193 -7.90 18.43 -0.88
CA ILE A 193 -7.98 18.50 0.58
C ILE A 193 -6.54 18.51 1.10
N ASN A 194 -6.13 19.62 1.72
CA ASN A 194 -4.78 19.79 2.25
C ASN A 194 -4.75 19.52 3.76
N PHE A 195 -3.76 18.75 4.22
CA PHE A 195 -3.45 18.57 5.64
C PHE A 195 -2.09 19.20 5.96
N PHE A 196 -2.11 20.34 6.66
CA PHE A 196 -0.93 21.10 7.08
C PHE A 196 -0.61 20.88 8.57
N ASN A 197 0.67 20.96 8.93
CA ASN A 197 1.11 21.28 10.29
C ASN A 197 1.44 22.78 10.39
N SER A 198 1.57 23.34 11.60
CA SER A 198 2.05 24.69 11.91
C SER A 198 3.33 25.11 11.14
N ALA A 199 4.16 24.15 10.72
CA ALA A 199 5.32 24.39 9.86
C ALA A 199 5.02 24.49 8.34
N ASN A 200 3.74 24.52 7.92
CA ASN A 200 3.27 24.48 6.52
C ASN A 200 3.75 23.28 5.69
N ASN A 201 4.16 22.19 6.33
CA ASN A 201 4.50 20.95 5.65
C ASN A 201 3.22 20.19 5.30
N ASN A 202 3.08 19.82 4.02
CA ASN A 202 1.96 18.99 3.55
C ASN A 202 2.23 17.53 3.89
N HIS A 203 1.39 16.93 4.73
CA HIS A 203 1.58 15.56 5.19
C HIS A 203 0.80 14.54 4.35
N PHE A 204 -0.29 14.97 3.70
CA PHE A 204 -1.15 14.09 2.90
C PHE A 204 -1.98 14.90 1.91
N TYR A 205 -2.03 14.46 0.65
CA TYR A 205 -2.83 15.06 -0.41
C TYR A 205 -3.83 14.04 -0.95
N ILE A 206 -5.11 14.43 -1.01
CA ILE A 206 -6.12 13.74 -1.82
C ILE A 206 -6.67 14.79 -2.80
N GLY A 207 -6.30 14.70 -4.08
CA GLY A 207 -6.73 15.65 -5.09
C GLY A 207 -6.06 15.51 -6.46
N GLN A 208 -6.71 16.06 -7.50
CA GLN A 208 -6.15 16.26 -8.85
C GLN A 208 -5.42 17.61 -8.88
N ASP A 209 -4.45 17.80 -9.77
CA ASP A 209 -3.93 19.13 -10.15
C ASP A 209 -3.78 19.22 -11.68
N GLY A 210 -3.94 20.43 -12.22
CA GLY A 210 -4.16 20.75 -13.62
C GLY A 210 -2.97 20.49 -14.56
N THR A 211 -1.82 20.05 -14.04
CA THR A 211 -0.60 19.81 -14.85
C THR A 211 0.00 18.40 -14.72
N GLY A 212 -0.78 17.40 -14.30
CA GLY A 212 -0.46 16.01 -14.63
C GLY A 212 -0.04 15.09 -13.49
N MET A 213 -0.88 14.96 -12.47
CA MET A 213 -1.13 13.63 -11.90
C MET A 213 -2.63 13.37 -11.89
N ALA A 214 -3.05 12.35 -12.66
CA ALA A 214 -4.38 11.80 -12.61
C ALA A 214 -4.56 11.08 -11.26
N ALA A 215 -5.02 11.80 -10.25
CA ALA A 215 -5.78 11.18 -9.17
C ALA A 215 -7.16 10.87 -9.77
N PHE A 216 -7.51 9.57 -9.80
CA PHE A 216 -8.64 8.95 -10.50
C PHE A 216 -8.44 8.77 -12.02
N VAL A 217 -7.82 7.66 -12.41
CA VAL A 217 -8.32 6.92 -13.59
C VAL A 217 -9.74 6.49 -13.20
N GLN A 218 -10.73 6.59 -14.11
CA GLN A 218 -12.06 5.98 -13.87
C GLN A 218 -11.83 4.57 -13.31
N ASP A 219 -12.36 4.30 -12.11
CA ASP A 219 -12.29 3.03 -11.38
C ASP A 219 -10.98 2.68 -10.62
N ALA A 220 -10.04 3.60 -10.39
CA ALA A 220 -8.84 3.32 -9.57
C ALA A 220 -8.57 4.37 -8.46
N GLY A 221 -8.45 3.91 -7.21
CA GLY A 221 -7.92 4.70 -6.09
C GLY A 221 -6.39 4.76 -6.15
N ILE A 222 -5.81 5.96 -6.18
CA ILE A 222 -4.36 6.18 -6.32
C ILE A 222 -3.83 6.89 -5.06
N MET A 223 -2.73 6.38 -4.49
CA MET A 223 -1.93 7.03 -3.45
C MET A 223 -0.57 7.40 -4.04
N ALA A 224 -0.16 8.67 -3.94
CA ALA A 224 1.07 9.17 -4.55
C ALA A 224 1.73 10.27 -3.71
N THR A 225 3.02 10.52 -3.95
CA THR A 225 3.78 11.65 -3.39
C THR A 225 4.09 12.69 -4.46
N TRP A 226 4.10 13.96 -4.09
CA TRP A 226 4.49 15.09 -4.95
C TRP A 226 5.86 15.60 -4.46
N SER A 227 6.83 15.74 -5.36
CA SER A 227 8.30 15.95 -5.14
C SER A 227 9.13 14.66 -5.06
N LEU A 228 10.48 14.77 -5.14
CA LEU A 228 11.47 13.68 -5.05
C LEU A 228 11.46 13.04 -3.64
N LYS A 229 10.32 12.48 -3.26
CA LYS A 229 10.02 11.92 -1.96
C LYS A 229 9.38 10.54 -2.14
N PRO A 230 9.77 9.57 -1.31
CA PRO A 230 9.24 8.21 -1.37
C PRO A 230 7.78 8.13 -0.90
N LEU A 231 7.00 7.21 -1.45
CA LEU A 231 5.76 6.73 -0.84
C LEU A 231 6.11 5.69 0.23
N ILE A 232 5.73 5.92 1.49
CA ILE A 232 6.10 5.09 2.63
C ILE A 232 4.86 4.47 3.27
N PHE A 233 4.90 3.16 3.52
CA PHE A 233 3.99 2.46 4.42
C PHE A 233 4.73 2.09 5.71
N ALA A 234 4.19 2.53 6.84
CA ALA A 234 4.79 2.34 8.15
C ALA A 234 3.79 1.75 9.16
N THR A 235 4.29 0.94 10.09
CA THR A 235 3.53 0.44 11.25
C THR A 235 4.36 0.61 12.51
N ASN A 236 3.72 0.99 13.62
CA ASN A 236 4.41 1.29 14.88
C ASN A 236 5.59 2.27 14.69
N GLN A 237 5.35 3.36 13.95
CA GLN A 237 6.35 4.38 13.63
C GLN A 237 7.60 3.86 12.88
N THR A 238 7.55 2.63 12.36
CA THR A 238 8.66 1.99 11.63
C THR A 238 8.27 1.79 10.17
N GLU A 239 9.11 2.24 9.25
CA GLU A 239 8.94 1.99 7.81
C GLU A 239 9.00 0.49 7.49
N ARG A 240 8.02 0.02 6.71
CA ARG A 240 7.90 -1.37 6.29
C ARG A 240 8.08 -1.54 4.78
N VAL A 241 7.46 -0.63 4.02
CA VAL A 241 7.53 -0.59 2.56
C VAL A 241 7.79 0.84 2.11
N ARG A 242 8.68 1.00 1.14
CA ARG A 242 8.94 2.26 0.47
C ARG A 242 8.91 2.08 -1.03
N ILE A 243 8.37 3.06 -1.73
CA ILE A 243 8.53 3.24 -3.17
C ILE A 243 9.30 4.54 -3.37
N LYS A 244 10.53 4.46 -3.88
CA LYS A 244 11.33 5.63 -4.22
C LYS A 244 10.78 6.37 -5.43
N GLU A 245 11.21 7.61 -5.60
CA GLU A 245 10.91 8.47 -6.75
C GLU A 245 11.39 7.89 -8.09
N ASP A 246 12.39 6.99 -8.07
CA ASP A 246 12.88 6.24 -9.24
C ASP A 246 12.11 4.92 -9.50
N GLY A 247 11.05 4.67 -8.72
CA GLY A 247 10.18 3.51 -8.81
C GLY A 247 10.74 2.23 -8.19
N ASN A 248 11.86 2.29 -7.46
CA ASN A 248 12.38 1.14 -6.72
C ASN A 248 11.57 0.91 -5.44
N VAL A 249 11.14 -0.33 -5.22
CA VAL A 249 10.35 -0.74 -4.05
C VAL A 249 11.26 -1.45 -3.04
N GLY A 250 11.36 -0.91 -1.83
CA GLY A 250 12.05 -1.53 -0.70
C GLY A 250 11.06 -2.11 0.30
N ILE A 251 11.28 -3.34 0.75
CA ILE A 251 10.59 -3.94 1.90
C ILE A 251 11.65 -4.25 2.95
N GLY A 252 11.56 -3.61 4.12
CA GLY A 252 12.58 -3.73 5.18
C GLY A 252 13.92 -3.05 4.88
N THR A 253 13.99 -2.20 3.85
CA THR A 253 15.14 -1.34 3.52
C THR A 253 14.68 0.06 3.12
N VAL A 254 15.45 1.07 3.49
CA VAL A 254 15.18 2.49 3.14
C VAL A 254 15.91 2.94 1.86
N ASN A 255 16.86 2.13 1.37
CA ASN A 255 17.71 2.45 0.22
C ASN A 255 17.68 1.33 -0.84
N PRO A 256 16.52 1.02 -1.45
CA PRO A 256 16.47 -0.01 -2.48
C PRO A 256 17.28 0.40 -3.73
N THR A 257 18.17 -0.49 -4.16
CA THR A 257 19.03 -0.37 -5.34
C THR A 257 18.47 -1.08 -6.58
N SER A 258 17.42 -1.89 -6.38
CA SER A 258 16.73 -2.66 -7.42
C SER A 258 15.22 -2.37 -7.44
N LYS A 259 14.52 -2.76 -8.51
CA LYS A 259 13.07 -2.48 -8.67
C LYS A 259 12.22 -3.05 -7.55
N ILE A 260 12.59 -4.22 -7.02
CA ILE A 260 12.05 -4.76 -5.78
C ILE A 260 13.24 -5.29 -4.97
N GLU A 261 13.43 -4.77 -3.77
CA GLU A 261 14.45 -5.22 -2.84
C GLU A 261 13.81 -5.52 -1.49
N VAL A 262 13.95 -6.77 -1.03
CA VAL A 262 13.40 -7.23 0.25
C VAL A 262 14.56 -7.62 1.15
N ILE A 263 14.74 -6.88 2.24
CA ILE A 263 15.79 -7.11 3.23
C ILE A 263 15.14 -7.43 4.57
N ASN A 264 15.70 -8.41 5.28
CA ASN A 264 15.48 -8.55 6.71
C ASN A 264 16.68 -7.96 7.48
N PRO A 265 16.57 -6.74 8.03
CA PRO A 265 17.71 -6.03 8.63
C PRO A 265 18.23 -6.63 9.94
N SER A 266 17.52 -7.61 10.54
CA SER A 266 17.90 -8.22 11.84
C SER A 266 18.32 -9.70 11.75
N GLY A 267 18.76 -10.18 10.59
CA GLY A 267 18.97 -11.61 10.33
C GLY A 267 20.25 -12.22 10.92
N THR A 268 20.25 -12.67 12.17
CA THR A 268 21.20 -13.70 12.66
C THR A 268 20.74 -15.14 12.39
N SER A 269 19.56 -15.33 11.80
CA SER A 269 18.98 -16.66 11.52
C SER A 269 18.18 -16.69 10.23
N MET A 270 18.09 -17.87 9.58
CA MET A 270 17.45 -18.06 8.27
C MET A 270 16.00 -17.59 8.32
N THR A 271 15.73 -16.40 7.79
CA THR A 271 14.38 -15.84 7.73
C THR A 271 14.04 -15.68 6.26
N SER A 272 12.90 -16.24 5.86
CA SER A 272 12.45 -16.17 4.49
C SER A 272 12.17 -14.70 4.13
N VAL A 273 12.86 -14.17 3.11
CA VAL A 273 12.64 -12.81 2.64
C VAL A 273 11.43 -12.73 1.71
N ALA A 274 11.10 -13.82 1.03
CA ALA A 274 9.88 -13.95 0.23
C ALA A 274 9.34 -15.39 0.27
N ARG A 275 8.02 -15.53 0.24
CA ARG A 275 7.34 -16.82 0.20
C ARG A 275 6.15 -16.77 -0.75
N ILE A 276 6.09 -17.71 -1.69
CA ILE A 276 4.94 -17.96 -2.57
C ILE A 276 4.48 -19.38 -2.26
N TYR A 277 3.29 -19.55 -1.69
CA TYR A 277 2.80 -20.88 -1.30
C TYR A 277 1.29 -21.00 -1.41
N ASN A 278 0.83 -22.20 -1.77
CA ASN A 278 -0.57 -22.55 -1.64
C ASN A 278 -0.84 -23.01 -0.20
N ALA A 279 -1.77 -22.36 0.50
CA ALA A 279 -2.10 -22.63 1.90
C ALA A 279 -3.04 -23.83 2.10
N ASN A 280 -3.46 -24.51 1.03
CA ASN A 280 -4.54 -25.51 1.05
C ASN A 280 -4.18 -26.89 1.64
N ASN A 281 -3.16 -27.01 2.50
CA ASN A 281 -3.01 -28.17 3.40
C ASN A 281 -1.90 -27.91 4.42
N ALA A 282 -2.27 -27.83 5.70
CA ALA A 282 -1.38 -27.50 6.84
C ALA A 282 -0.14 -28.41 7.01
N ALA A 283 -0.05 -29.51 6.26
CA ALA A 283 1.06 -30.43 6.30
C ALA A 283 1.96 -30.44 5.04
N ASN A 284 1.58 -29.80 3.92
CA ASN A 284 2.34 -29.86 2.66
C ASN A 284 2.02 -28.67 1.73
N ASN A 285 2.46 -27.46 2.10
CA ASN A 285 2.33 -26.32 1.20
C ASN A 285 3.33 -26.47 0.04
N ASN A 286 2.84 -26.70 -1.18
CA ASN A 286 3.63 -26.64 -2.40
C ASN A 286 3.88 -25.17 -2.75
N GLY A 287 5.15 -24.74 -2.79
CA GLY A 287 5.48 -23.33 -3.02
C GLY A 287 6.98 -23.07 -3.22
N LEU A 288 7.29 -21.83 -3.60
CA LEU A 288 8.65 -21.28 -3.69
C LEU A 288 8.93 -20.46 -2.42
N LEU A 289 9.90 -20.92 -1.65
CA LEU A 289 10.46 -20.16 -0.54
C LEU A 289 11.80 -19.59 -0.99
N VAL A 290 11.98 -18.27 -0.93
CA VAL A 290 13.28 -17.63 -1.15
C VAL A 290 13.82 -17.19 0.21
N GLU A 291 14.87 -17.87 0.66
CA GLU A 291 15.58 -17.55 1.90
C GLU A 291 16.93 -16.96 1.54
N THR A 292 17.25 -15.78 2.09
CA THR A 292 18.65 -15.32 2.14
C THR A 292 19.32 -16.15 3.22
N ALA A 293 20.44 -16.80 2.91
CA ALA A 293 21.09 -17.70 3.86
C ALA A 293 21.51 -16.97 5.14
N SER A 294 21.29 -17.60 6.30
CA SER A 294 22.02 -17.22 7.50
C SER A 294 23.46 -17.67 7.36
N SER A 295 24.39 -16.75 7.60
CA SER A 295 25.80 -16.99 7.90
C SER A 295 26.47 -18.09 7.07
N SER A 296 27.03 -17.65 5.94
CA SER A 296 28.25 -18.13 5.26
C SER A 296 28.19 -19.12 4.09
N ASN A 297 27.13 -19.91 3.84
CA ASN A 297 27.31 -21.01 2.87
C ASN A 297 26.30 -21.12 1.69
N ASN A 298 25.07 -20.60 1.76
CA ASN A 298 24.06 -20.85 0.72
C ASN A 298 23.71 -19.58 -0.08
N ASP A 299 23.74 -19.64 -1.42
CA ASP A 299 23.39 -18.49 -2.29
C ASP A 299 21.89 -18.46 -2.63
N TYR A 300 21.29 -19.63 -2.85
CA TYR A 300 19.89 -19.75 -3.22
C TYR A 300 19.32 -21.09 -2.74
N LEU A 301 18.23 -21.03 -1.97
CA LEU A 301 17.57 -22.22 -1.43
C LEU A 301 16.10 -22.23 -1.82
N ILE A 302 15.65 -23.29 -2.49
CA ILE A 302 14.23 -23.66 -2.60
C ILE A 302 13.97 -24.82 -1.63
N ARG A 303 13.22 -24.53 -0.58
CA ARG A 303 12.78 -25.51 0.42
C ARG A 303 11.33 -25.93 0.15
N GLY A 304 11.02 -27.21 0.39
CA GLY A 304 9.63 -27.62 0.59
C GLY A 304 9.13 -27.09 1.94
N ILE A 305 7.90 -26.57 2.01
CA ILE A 305 7.40 -25.85 3.19
C ILE A 305 7.11 -26.80 4.36
N ALA A 306 7.02 -28.10 4.10
CA ALA A 306 6.89 -29.14 5.11
C ALA A 306 8.19 -29.93 5.27
N ALA A 307 8.66 -30.05 6.50
CA ALA A 307 9.75 -30.92 6.98
C ALA A 307 11.21 -30.45 6.84
N GLY A 308 11.48 -29.19 6.49
CA GLY A 308 12.86 -28.68 6.57
C GLY A 308 13.82 -29.23 5.50
N THR A 309 13.33 -30.06 4.58
CA THR A 309 14.12 -30.69 3.52
C THR A 309 14.34 -29.72 2.35
N GLN A 310 15.58 -29.61 1.92
CA GLN A 310 15.98 -28.76 0.81
C GLN A 310 15.73 -29.49 -0.51
N ARG A 311 15.00 -28.87 -1.45
CA ARG A 311 14.70 -29.51 -2.75
C ARG A 311 15.66 -29.10 -3.83
N PHE A 312 16.09 -27.84 -3.81
CA PHE A 312 17.08 -27.29 -4.71
C PHE A 312 17.93 -26.28 -3.94
N VAL A 313 19.24 -26.46 -3.95
CA VAL A 313 20.19 -25.59 -3.24
C VAL A 313 21.31 -25.20 -4.19
N ILE A 314 21.61 -23.91 -4.24
CA ILE A 314 22.88 -23.40 -4.75
C ILE A 314 23.65 -22.83 -3.56
N THR A 315 24.87 -23.32 -3.34
CA THR A 315 25.77 -22.85 -2.28
C THR A 315 26.96 -22.15 -2.87
N GLN A 316 27.63 -21.28 -2.11
CA GLN A 316 28.90 -20.69 -2.56
C GLN A 316 29.94 -21.80 -2.75
N PRO A 317 30.72 -21.81 -3.86
CA PRO A 317 30.84 -20.81 -4.93
C PRO A 317 29.97 -21.07 -6.19
N GLY A 318 28.90 -21.86 -6.09
CA GLY A 318 28.00 -22.24 -7.19
C GLY A 318 27.72 -23.74 -7.26
N TYR A 319 27.72 -24.44 -6.13
CA TYR A 319 27.44 -25.88 -6.12
C TYR A 319 25.93 -26.10 -6.09
N LEU A 320 25.45 -26.93 -7.00
CA LEU A 320 24.04 -27.24 -7.14
C LEU A 320 23.70 -28.58 -6.49
N ARG A 321 22.69 -28.63 -5.63
CA ARG A 321 22.08 -29.87 -5.13
C ARG A 321 20.59 -29.94 -5.45
N ILE A 322 20.13 -31.14 -5.80
CA ILE A 322 18.71 -31.48 -5.96
C ILE A 322 18.37 -32.63 -4.99
N GLY A 323 17.44 -32.38 -4.06
CA GLY A 323 17.00 -33.35 -3.03
C GLY A 323 17.94 -33.51 -1.82
N GLY A 324 17.39 -33.97 -0.69
CA GLY A 324 18.11 -34.23 0.57
C GLY A 324 18.23 -33.03 1.53
N SER A 325 19.18 -33.07 2.45
CA SER A 325 19.48 -31.98 3.40
C SER A 325 20.98 -31.71 3.51
N GLY A 326 21.34 -30.45 3.71
CA GLY A 326 22.74 -30.00 3.84
C GLY A 326 23.34 -29.49 2.53
N ASN A 327 24.55 -28.95 2.63
CA ASN A 327 25.28 -28.40 1.48
C ASN A 327 25.69 -29.52 0.50
N PRO A 328 25.80 -29.23 -0.81
CA PRO A 328 26.31 -30.18 -1.79
C PRO A 328 27.77 -30.56 -1.49
N GLY A 329 28.11 -31.84 -1.60
CA GLY A 329 29.48 -32.35 -1.52
C GLY A 329 30.32 -32.11 -2.78
N GLY A 330 29.70 -31.67 -3.88
CA GLY A 330 30.36 -31.34 -5.16
C GLY A 330 29.59 -30.32 -5.99
N LYS A 331 30.16 -29.90 -7.14
CA LYS A 331 29.54 -28.86 -8.01
C LYS A 331 28.11 -29.17 -8.45
N PHE A 332 27.76 -30.45 -8.56
CA PHE A 332 26.43 -30.93 -8.88
C PHE A 332 26.17 -32.24 -8.11
N GLU A 333 25.18 -32.24 -7.22
CA GLU A 333 24.73 -33.38 -6.43
C GLU A 333 23.23 -33.60 -6.63
N VAL A 334 22.80 -34.84 -6.89
CA VAL A 334 21.38 -35.19 -6.91
C VAL A 334 21.18 -36.35 -5.94
N VAL A 335 20.40 -36.13 -4.89
CA VAL A 335 20.10 -37.13 -3.87
C VAL A 335 18.77 -37.77 -4.16
N GLY A 336 18.73 -39.10 -4.10
CA GLY A 336 17.54 -39.86 -4.46
C GLY A 336 17.33 -39.96 -5.97
N LEU A 337 18.40 -39.98 -6.77
CA LEU A 337 18.34 -40.60 -8.09
C LEU A 337 17.95 -42.07 -7.86
N ASP A 338 16.67 -42.37 -8.07
CA ASP A 338 16.12 -43.69 -7.82
C ASP A 338 16.75 -44.69 -8.82
N ALA A 339 17.83 -45.35 -8.40
CA ALA A 339 18.21 -46.63 -8.95
C ALA A 339 17.35 -47.66 -8.21
N GLY A 340 16.15 -47.90 -8.74
CA GLY A 340 15.34 -49.03 -8.29
C GLY A 340 16.20 -50.32 -8.29
N PRO A 341 15.93 -51.26 -7.37
CA PRO A 341 16.78 -52.42 -7.17
C PRO A 341 16.89 -53.22 -8.47
N GLY A 342 18.09 -53.26 -9.06
CA GLY A 342 18.42 -54.17 -10.15
C GLY A 342 18.47 -53.61 -11.59
N THR A 343 18.47 -52.29 -11.85
CA THR A 343 18.84 -51.78 -13.19
C THR A 343 19.64 -50.47 -13.23
N ASN A 344 20.67 -50.53 -14.08
CA ASN A 344 21.24 -49.50 -14.97
C ASN A 344 22.12 -48.38 -14.39
N THR A 345 23.42 -48.63 -14.52
CA THR A 345 24.56 -47.71 -14.52
C THR A 345 24.22 -46.34 -15.14
N VAL A 346 24.19 -45.29 -14.33
CA VAL A 346 24.57 -43.95 -14.82
C VAL A 346 26.08 -43.98 -14.93
N THR A 347 26.63 -44.01 -16.15
CA THR A 347 28.09 -44.06 -16.37
C THR A 347 28.73 -42.75 -15.94
N CYS A 348 29.07 -42.66 -14.66
CA CYS A 348 30.18 -41.86 -14.16
C CYS A 348 31.41 -42.76 -14.18
N SER A 349 32.57 -42.24 -14.59
CA SER A 349 33.81 -43.02 -14.58
C SER A 349 34.79 -42.46 -13.56
N LEU A 350 35.51 -43.37 -12.91
CA LEU A 350 36.46 -43.08 -11.85
C LEU A 350 37.75 -42.53 -12.47
N VAL A 351 37.96 -41.22 -12.38
CA VAL A 351 39.18 -40.56 -12.88
C VAL A 351 39.87 -39.87 -11.71
N GLY A 352 41.00 -40.44 -11.27
CA GLY A 352 41.77 -39.92 -10.13
C GLY A 352 41.02 -40.04 -8.79
N GLY A 353 40.23 -41.10 -8.61
CA GLY A 353 39.54 -41.40 -7.34
C GLY A 353 38.20 -40.70 -7.11
N ALA A 354 37.60 -40.04 -8.13
CA ALA A 354 36.28 -39.41 -8.01
C ALA A 354 35.35 -39.74 -9.19
N TYR A 355 34.06 -39.96 -8.91
CA TYR A 355 33.01 -40.13 -9.92
C TYR A 355 32.69 -38.79 -10.58
N ARG A 356 32.90 -38.70 -11.89
CA ARG A 356 32.69 -37.47 -12.67
C ARG A 356 31.79 -37.74 -13.87
N PHE A 357 30.96 -36.75 -14.22
CA PHE A 357 30.37 -36.60 -15.54
C PHE A 357 31.39 -35.90 -16.43
N TYR A 358 31.96 -36.59 -17.40
CA TYR A 358 32.94 -36.01 -18.31
C TYR A 358 32.79 -36.57 -19.72
N GLN A 359 33.20 -35.78 -20.70
CA GLN A 359 33.24 -36.19 -22.10
C GLN A 359 34.52 -36.99 -22.36
N SER A 360 34.38 -38.21 -22.86
CA SER A 360 35.53 -39.02 -23.30
C SER A 360 36.02 -38.53 -24.66
N ALA A 361 37.00 -37.61 -24.69
CA ALA A 361 37.59 -37.07 -25.91
C ALA A 361 38.91 -37.78 -26.25
N SER A 362 39.07 -38.24 -27.51
CA SER A 362 40.20 -39.08 -27.93
C SER A 362 41.08 -38.48 -29.04
N SER A 363 40.85 -37.22 -29.42
CA SER A 363 41.60 -36.55 -30.51
C SER A 363 43.08 -36.36 -30.17
N LEU A 364 43.94 -36.43 -31.19
CA LEU A 364 45.38 -36.13 -31.13
C LEU A 364 45.65 -34.77 -30.43
N ARG A 365 44.80 -33.77 -30.65
CA ARG A 365 44.94 -32.43 -30.05
C ARG A 365 44.95 -32.40 -28.52
N TYR A 366 44.45 -33.46 -27.88
CA TYR A 366 44.38 -33.59 -26.43
C TYR A 366 45.42 -34.58 -25.86
N LYS A 367 46.34 -35.09 -26.69
CA LYS A 367 47.29 -36.16 -26.35
C LYS A 367 48.70 -35.79 -26.80
N ASP A 368 49.68 -36.02 -25.95
CA ASP A 368 51.11 -35.82 -26.24
C ASP A 368 51.89 -37.12 -25.99
N LYS A 369 53.11 -37.25 -26.55
CA LYS A 369 54.03 -38.40 -26.41
C LYS A 369 53.40 -39.75 -26.76
N ILE A 370 52.65 -39.79 -27.86
CA ILE A 370 51.96 -41.00 -28.33
C ILE A 370 52.97 -42.01 -28.85
N GLN A 371 52.90 -43.23 -28.33
CA GLN A 371 53.73 -44.36 -28.72
C GLN A 371 52.88 -45.64 -28.75
N ASP A 372 53.32 -46.62 -29.54
CA ASP A 372 52.70 -47.95 -29.51
C ASP A 372 52.86 -48.57 -28.13
N LEU A 373 51.78 -49.19 -27.64
CA LEU A 373 51.79 -49.86 -26.36
C LEU A 373 52.62 -51.14 -26.47
N LYS A 374 53.73 -51.21 -25.72
CA LYS A 374 54.58 -52.41 -25.62
C LYS A 374 54.30 -53.11 -24.29
N GLU A 375 53.53 -54.20 -24.37
CA GLU A 375 53.13 -55.03 -23.23
C GLU A 375 53.13 -56.50 -23.64
N ASP A 376 53.18 -57.39 -22.67
CA ASP A 376 52.87 -58.80 -22.90
C ASP A 376 51.35 -58.98 -22.88
N PHE A 377 50.74 -58.83 -24.06
CA PHE A 377 49.29 -58.89 -24.21
C PHE A 377 48.72 -60.27 -23.87
N TYR A 378 49.50 -61.35 -23.97
CA TYR A 378 49.04 -62.71 -23.71
C TYR A 378 48.71 -62.97 -22.24
N LYS A 379 49.21 -62.15 -21.32
CA LYS A 379 48.84 -62.21 -19.89
C LYS A 379 47.33 -62.10 -19.66
N ILE A 380 46.59 -61.45 -20.57
CA ILE A 380 45.12 -61.35 -20.51
C ILE A 380 44.42 -62.71 -20.63
N LEU A 381 45.05 -63.71 -21.23
CA LEU A 381 44.49 -65.05 -21.35
C LEU A 381 44.56 -65.85 -20.04
N ASN A 382 45.35 -65.37 -19.07
CA ASN A 382 45.56 -66.06 -17.80
C ASN A 382 44.53 -65.67 -16.73
N VAL A 383 43.84 -64.55 -16.89
CA VAL A 383 42.77 -64.11 -15.99
C VAL A 383 41.43 -64.74 -16.40
N LYS A 384 40.61 -65.14 -15.41
CA LYS A 384 39.37 -65.90 -15.64
C LYS A 384 38.17 -65.15 -15.09
N PRO A 385 37.02 -65.14 -15.79
CA PRO A 385 35.79 -64.60 -15.23
C PRO A 385 35.34 -65.44 -14.03
N LYS A 386 34.69 -64.79 -13.08
CA LYS A 386 34.14 -65.37 -11.86
C LYS A 386 32.64 -65.07 -11.79
N SER A 387 31.88 -65.99 -11.21
CA SER A 387 30.59 -65.65 -10.61
C SER A 387 30.81 -65.24 -9.15
N PHE A 388 30.02 -64.28 -8.68
CA PHE A 388 30.10 -63.80 -7.31
C PHE A 388 28.72 -63.34 -6.84
N VAL A 389 28.61 -63.06 -5.54
CA VAL A 389 27.43 -62.46 -4.93
C VAL A 389 27.88 -61.18 -4.27
N PHE A 390 27.22 -60.07 -4.57
CA PHE A 390 27.54 -58.79 -3.93
C PHE A 390 27.29 -58.90 -2.43
N LYS A 391 28.35 -58.70 -1.63
CA LYS A 391 28.29 -58.78 -0.17
C LYS A 391 27.20 -57.87 0.44
N ALA A 392 26.93 -56.72 -0.18
CA ALA A 392 25.98 -55.72 0.32
C ALA A 392 24.52 -56.00 -0.04
N SER A 393 24.23 -56.53 -1.23
CA SER A 393 22.87 -56.72 -1.73
C SER A 393 22.42 -58.18 -1.77
N GLY A 394 23.33 -59.13 -1.64
CA GLY A 394 23.05 -60.57 -1.78
C GLY A 394 22.72 -61.00 -3.22
N ILE A 395 22.87 -60.09 -4.20
CA ILE A 395 22.52 -60.34 -5.60
C ILE A 395 23.67 -61.11 -6.28
N PRO A 396 23.40 -62.24 -6.94
CA PRO A 396 24.38 -62.94 -7.76
C PRO A 396 24.68 -62.18 -9.05
N ASP A 397 25.95 -62.16 -9.45
CA ASP A 397 26.43 -61.54 -10.69
C ASP A 397 27.71 -62.24 -11.21
N ILE A 398 28.21 -61.80 -12.36
CA ILE A 398 29.43 -62.31 -13.00
C ILE A 398 30.37 -61.17 -13.41
N GLY A 399 31.66 -61.45 -13.45
CA GLY A 399 32.65 -60.46 -13.88
C GLY A 399 34.08 -60.88 -13.63
N TYR A 400 34.99 -59.91 -13.70
CA TYR A 400 36.39 -60.08 -13.35
C TYR A 400 36.70 -59.44 -11.99
N ILE A 401 37.67 -60.03 -11.30
CA ILE A 401 38.19 -59.54 -10.02
C ILE A 401 39.45 -58.73 -10.30
N ALA A 402 39.56 -57.54 -9.69
CA ALA A 402 40.63 -56.59 -9.99
C ALA A 402 42.01 -57.10 -9.57
N GLU A 403 42.05 -57.87 -8.49
CA GLU A 403 43.23 -58.51 -7.92
C GLU A 403 43.81 -59.57 -8.86
N ASP A 404 42.96 -60.38 -9.51
CA ASP A 404 43.40 -61.36 -10.52
C ASP A 404 44.19 -60.67 -11.66
N PHE A 405 43.81 -59.44 -12.02
CA PHE A 405 44.50 -58.65 -13.05
C PHE A 405 45.82 -58.05 -12.55
N ASP A 406 45.87 -57.57 -11.30
CA ASP A 406 47.10 -57.03 -10.72
C ASP A 406 48.17 -58.13 -10.55
N GLU A 407 47.78 -59.29 -10.03
CA GLU A 407 48.64 -60.46 -9.85
C GLU A 407 49.17 -61.00 -11.19
N ALA A 408 48.35 -60.98 -12.23
CA ALA A 408 48.77 -61.32 -13.60
C ALA A 408 49.72 -60.29 -14.22
N GLY A 409 50.01 -59.18 -13.55
CA GLY A 409 50.83 -58.10 -14.05
C GLY A 409 50.14 -57.19 -15.07
N LEU A 410 48.81 -57.25 -15.20
CA LEU A 410 47.99 -56.43 -16.10
C LEU A 410 47.61 -55.09 -15.48
N LYS A 411 48.57 -54.45 -14.79
CA LYS A 411 48.34 -53.29 -13.93
C LYS A 411 47.66 -52.11 -14.64
N LYS A 412 47.85 -51.95 -15.95
CA LYS A 412 47.21 -50.88 -16.76
C LYS A 412 45.70 -51.06 -16.92
N LEU A 413 45.18 -52.28 -16.77
CA LEU A 413 43.75 -52.60 -16.82
C LEU A 413 43.07 -52.52 -15.46
N VAL A 414 43.83 -52.24 -14.40
CA VAL A 414 43.31 -52.06 -13.05
C VAL A 414 43.23 -50.57 -12.74
N ALA A 415 42.13 -50.15 -12.12
CA ALA A 415 42.06 -48.90 -11.38
C ALA A 415 42.33 -49.22 -9.91
N TYR A 416 43.25 -48.47 -9.31
CA TYR A 416 43.63 -48.61 -7.92
C TYR A 416 42.98 -47.51 -7.11
N ASN A 417 42.62 -47.83 -5.87
CA ASN A 417 42.21 -46.83 -4.89
C ASN A 417 43.41 -45.97 -4.45
N GLN A 418 43.17 -45.04 -3.54
CA GLN A 418 44.21 -44.12 -3.05
C GLN A 418 45.33 -44.83 -2.27
N ASP A 419 45.06 -46.00 -1.70
CA ASP A 419 46.03 -46.83 -0.96
C ASP A 419 46.84 -47.75 -1.88
N GLY A 420 46.64 -47.65 -3.19
CA GLY A 420 47.33 -48.49 -4.19
C GLY A 420 46.80 -49.92 -4.27
N GLN A 421 45.62 -50.20 -3.72
CA GLN A 421 44.97 -51.51 -3.81
C GLN A 421 44.07 -51.57 -5.06
N PRO A 422 43.98 -52.73 -5.74
CA PRO A 422 43.04 -52.93 -6.84
C PRO A 422 41.59 -52.64 -6.42
N GLU A 423 40.88 -51.80 -7.18
CA GLU A 423 39.51 -51.37 -6.82
C GLU A 423 38.49 -51.68 -7.92
N SER A 424 38.89 -51.55 -9.18
CA SER A 424 38.03 -51.93 -10.28
C SER A 424 38.82 -52.31 -11.52
N VAL A 425 38.20 -53.14 -12.36
CA VAL A 425 38.72 -53.45 -13.69
C VAL A 425 38.26 -52.37 -14.66
N LYS A 426 39.18 -51.85 -15.46
CA LYS A 426 38.89 -50.96 -16.59
C LYS A 426 38.36 -51.79 -17.75
N TYR A 427 37.11 -52.24 -17.63
CA TYR A 427 36.46 -53.11 -18.61
C TYR A 427 36.51 -52.55 -20.04
N ASP A 428 36.44 -51.22 -20.20
CA ASP A 428 36.54 -50.53 -21.49
C ASP A 428 37.92 -50.68 -22.17
N LYS A 429 38.97 -51.03 -21.41
CA LYS A 429 40.33 -51.20 -21.91
C LYS A 429 40.71 -52.66 -22.17
N ILE A 430 39.96 -53.63 -21.65
CA ILE A 430 40.26 -55.07 -21.85
C ILE A 430 40.28 -55.43 -23.34
N SER A 431 39.34 -54.87 -24.11
CA SER A 431 39.25 -55.10 -25.55
C SER A 431 40.53 -54.72 -26.30
N LEU A 432 41.28 -53.71 -25.83
CA LEU A 432 42.55 -53.30 -26.42
C LEU A 432 43.59 -54.43 -26.35
N TYR A 433 43.65 -55.15 -25.23
CA TYR A 433 44.60 -56.25 -25.02
C TYR A 433 44.22 -57.48 -25.84
N ILE A 434 42.93 -57.84 -25.82
CA ILE A 434 42.41 -58.98 -26.58
C ILE A 434 42.69 -58.80 -28.08
N ILE A 435 42.54 -57.58 -28.61
CA ILE A 435 42.80 -57.29 -30.03
C ILE A 435 44.25 -57.58 -30.43
N GLU A 436 45.24 -57.21 -29.61
CA GLU A 436 46.64 -57.48 -29.94
C GLU A 436 46.99 -58.98 -29.89
N VAL A 437 46.43 -59.72 -28.92
CA VAL A 437 46.56 -61.18 -28.87
C VAL A 437 45.97 -61.83 -30.12
N LEU A 438 44.79 -61.39 -30.55
CA LEU A 438 44.14 -61.91 -31.76
C LEU A 438 44.97 -61.62 -33.02
N LYS A 439 45.59 -60.43 -33.12
CA LYS A 439 46.49 -60.09 -34.23
C LYS A 439 47.69 -61.02 -34.30
N ASP A 440 48.33 -61.32 -33.18
CA ASP A 440 49.49 -62.22 -33.17
C ASP A 440 49.10 -63.67 -33.41
N GLN A 441 47.97 -64.14 -32.87
CA GLN A 441 47.39 -65.43 -33.22
C GLN A 441 47.15 -65.54 -34.73
N GLN A 442 46.65 -64.48 -35.39
CA GLN A 442 46.44 -64.47 -36.83
C GLN A 442 47.76 -64.61 -37.61
N LYS A 443 48.87 -64.03 -37.14
CA LYS A 443 50.20 -64.21 -37.75
C LYS A 443 50.70 -65.65 -37.60
N VAL A 444 50.54 -66.25 -36.43
CA VAL A 444 50.92 -67.66 -36.19
C VAL A 444 50.12 -68.59 -37.10
N ILE A 445 48.81 -68.37 -37.22
CA ILE A 445 47.94 -69.12 -38.12
C ILE A 445 48.43 -68.98 -39.57
N ALA A 446 48.78 -67.77 -40.02
CA ALA A 446 49.31 -67.55 -41.37
C ALA A 446 50.63 -68.29 -41.59
N ARG A 447 51.54 -68.29 -40.61
CA ARG A 447 52.82 -69.00 -40.68
C ARG A 447 52.63 -70.52 -40.72
N LEU A 448 51.80 -71.07 -39.83
CA LEU A 448 51.51 -72.52 -39.82
C LEU A 448 50.84 -72.96 -41.12
N LYS A 449 50.00 -72.12 -41.73
CA LYS A 449 49.46 -72.39 -43.07
C LYS A 449 50.57 -72.44 -44.12
N ALA A 450 51.51 -71.49 -44.10
CA ALA A 450 52.64 -71.48 -45.04
C ALA A 450 53.61 -72.66 -44.85
N GLU A 451 53.91 -73.05 -43.61
CA GLU A 451 54.78 -74.20 -43.32
C GLU A 451 54.11 -75.52 -43.73
N ASN A 452 52.81 -75.67 -43.47
CA ASN A 452 52.06 -76.82 -43.97
C ASN A 452 52.07 -76.89 -45.50
N GLU A 453 51.94 -75.76 -46.18
CA GLU A 453 52.01 -75.70 -47.64
C GLU A 453 53.40 -76.12 -48.15
N ALA A 454 54.48 -75.62 -47.54
CA ALA A 454 55.84 -76.00 -47.89
C ALA A 454 56.14 -77.49 -47.62
N LEU A 455 55.60 -78.05 -46.53
CA LEU A 455 55.72 -79.47 -46.22
C LEU A 455 54.97 -80.33 -47.23
N ARG A 456 53.75 -79.92 -47.63
CA ARG A 456 52.98 -80.59 -48.69
C ARG A 456 53.77 -80.65 -50.00
N GLN A 457 54.35 -79.52 -50.41
CA GLN A 457 55.19 -79.46 -51.61
C GLN A 457 56.45 -80.34 -51.52
N ARG A 458 57.06 -80.47 -50.33
CA ARG A 458 58.19 -81.38 -50.12
C ARG A 458 57.78 -82.84 -50.19
N LEU A 459 56.63 -83.20 -49.62
CA LEU A 459 56.12 -84.56 -49.66
C LEU A 459 55.85 -84.97 -51.11
N GLU A 460 55.17 -84.10 -51.87
CA GLU A 460 54.90 -84.29 -53.30
C GLU A 460 56.20 -84.49 -54.10
N ASN A 461 57.24 -83.71 -53.82
CA ASN A 461 58.55 -83.88 -54.46
C ASN A 461 59.27 -85.21 -54.11
N ILE A 462 59.08 -85.72 -52.89
CA ILE A 462 59.65 -87.01 -52.48
C ILE A 462 58.86 -88.16 -53.12
N GLU A 463 57.52 -88.07 -53.11
CA GLU A 463 56.64 -89.03 -53.79
C GLU A 463 56.98 -89.11 -55.29
N ASN A 464 57.18 -87.97 -55.95
CA ASN A 464 57.61 -87.92 -57.34
C ASN A 464 59.01 -88.55 -57.58
N LYS A 465 59.93 -88.42 -56.63
CA LYS A 465 61.27 -89.05 -56.71
C LYS A 465 61.24 -90.55 -56.45
N ILE A 466 60.32 -91.02 -55.61
CA ILE A 466 60.12 -92.46 -55.39
C ILE A 466 59.43 -93.07 -56.61
N ALA A 467 58.48 -92.38 -57.25
CA ALA A 467 57.82 -92.84 -58.47
C ALA A 467 58.72 -92.89 -59.72
N GLN A 468 59.91 -92.25 -59.68
CA GLN A 468 60.91 -92.27 -60.77
C GLN A 468 62.03 -93.29 -60.56
N LYS A 469 62.03 -94.02 -59.44
CA LYS A 469 62.83 -95.24 -59.23
C LYS A 469 61.96 -96.46 -59.46
#